data_AF-A0A1F3T1M3-F1
#
_entry.id   AF-A0A1F3T1M3-F1
#
_cell.length_a   1.000
_cell.length_b   1.000
_cell.length_c   1.000
_cell.angle_alpha   90.00
_cell.angle_beta   90.00
_cell.angle_gamma   90.00
#
_symmetry.space_group_name_H-M   'P 1'
#
loop_
_entity.id
_entity.type
_entity.pdbx_description
1 polymer ?
#
loop_
_entity_poly.entity_id
_entity_poly.type
_entity_poly.pdbx_seq_one_letter_code
_entity_poly.pdbx_strand_id
1 'polypeptide(L)' 'MLRGLEKSLDNQDCFCIPHGWLEGFYCQIDFEKIEANLAPVHLQEKIAENRKKYPQLIMMKRVGAKKPS' A
#
# COMPACT_ATOMS: atom_id res chain seq x y z
N MET A 1 22.24 10.83 4.44
CA MET A 1 22.00 9.38 4.34
C MET A 1 20.49 9.08 4.28
N LEU A 2 19.77 9.75 3.37
CA LEU A 2 18.31 9.64 3.19
C LEU A 2 17.94 9.52 1.70
N ARG A 3 18.64 10.28 0.84
CA ARG A 3 18.50 10.23 -0.63
C ARG A 3 18.75 8.86 -1.29
N GLY A 4 19.56 8.00 -0.66
CA GLY A 4 19.80 6.64 -1.15
C GLY A 4 18.61 5.70 -0.90
N LEU A 5 17.87 5.93 0.19
CA LEU A 5 16.68 5.17 0.55
C LEU A 5 15.51 5.54 -0.37
N GLU A 6 15.33 6.83 -0.64
CA GLU A 6 14.32 7.34 -1.59
C GLU A 6 14.46 6.69 -2.98
N LYS A 7 15.68 6.63 -3.54
CA LYS A 7 15.93 5.95 -4.82
C LYS A 7 15.65 4.45 -4.80
N SER A 8 15.84 3.77 -3.68
CA SER A 8 15.55 2.33 -3.56
C SER A 8 14.04 2.05 -3.47
N LEU A 9 13.26 3.01 -2.97
CA LEU A 9 11.81 2.92 -2.83
C LEU A 9 11.09 3.27 -4.13
N ASP A 10 11.65 4.14 -4.97
CA ASP A 10 11.08 4.51 -6.27
C ASP A 10 10.99 3.36 -7.29
N ASN A 11 11.70 2.25 -7.06
CA ASN A 11 11.67 1.08 -7.94
C ASN A 11 10.92 -0.13 -7.35
N GLN A 12 10.27 0.01 -6.19
CA GLN A 12 9.58 -1.09 -5.53
C GLN A 12 8.08 -0.81 -5.42
N ASP A 13 7.29 -1.87 -5.61
CA ASP A 13 5.87 -1.81 -5.30
C ASP A 13 5.71 -1.55 -3.79
N CYS A 14 5.04 -0.45 -3.46
CA CYS A 14 4.77 -0.07 -2.07
C CYS A 14 3.29 -0.33 -1.74
N PHE A 15 3.04 -1.09 -0.68
CA PHE A 15 1.70 -1.44 -0.22
C PHE A 15 1.50 -0.99 1.23
N CYS A 16 0.27 -0.68 1.61
CA CYS A 16 -0.10 -0.43 2.99
C CYS A 16 -1.49 -0.99 3.31
N ILE A 17 -1.74 -1.23 4.61
CA ILE A 17 -3.01 -1.75 5.14
C ILE A 17 -3.57 -0.75 6.16
N PRO A 18 -4.14 0.39 5.72
CA PRO A 18 -4.70 1.38 6.63
C PRO A 18 -6.15 1.04 7.00
N HIS A 19 -6.68 1.74 8.02
CA HIS A 19 -8.11 1.78 8.24
C HIS A 19 -8.80 2.57 7.11
N GLY A 20 -10.01 2.15 6.71
CA GLY A 20 -10.74 2.76 5.59
C GLY A 20 -11.00 4.26 5.72
N TRP A 21 -11.11 4.79 6.94
CA TRP A 21 -11.26 6.24 7.16
C TRP A 21 -10.01 7.05 6.77
N LEU A 22 -8.87 6.40 6.55
CA LEU A 22 -7.63 7.02 6.05
C LEU A 22 -7.51 6.95 4.53
N GLU A 23 -8.44 6.32 3.81
CA GLU A 23 -8.38 6.17 2.35
C GLU A 23 -8.11 7.51 1.65
N GLY A 24 -8.87 8.55 2.00
CA GLY A 24 -8.70 9.88 1.41
C GLY A 24 -7.33 10.51 1.67
N PHE A 25 -6.73 10.28 2.84
CA PHE A 25 -5.38 10.76 3.16
C PHE A 25 -4.33 10.05 2.29
N TYR A 26 -4.43 8.73 2.15
CA TYR A 26 -3.49 7.96 1.33
C TYR A 26 -3.64 8.26 -0.17
N CYS A 27 -4.84 8.55 -0.66
CA CYS A 27 -5.05 9.02 -2.03
C CYS A 27 -4.31 10.32 -2.35
N GLN A 28 -4.08 11.20 -1.36
CA GLN A 28 -3.32 12.44 -1.55
C GLN A 28 -1.82 12.23 -1.73
N ILE A 29 -1.31 11.05 -1.35
CA ILE A 29 0.12 10.70 -1.42
C ILE A 29 0.38 9.54 -2.40
N ASP A 30 -0.39 9.52 -3.49
CA ASP A 30 -0.28 8.57 -4.60
C ASP A 30 -0.50 7.10 -4.22
N PHE A 31 -1.40 6.82 -3.27
CA PHE A 31 -1.90 5.46 -3.05
C PHE A 31 -3.30 5.29 -3.60
N GLU A 32 -3.56 4.14 -4.19
CA GLU A 32 -4.88 3.71 -4.62
C GLU A 32 -5.33 2.49 -3.82
N LYS A 33 -6.62 2.43 -3.52
CA LYS A 33 -7.22 1.24 -2.94
C LYS A 33 -7.25 0.13 -3.98
N ILE A 34 -6.78 -1.06 -3.58
CA ILE A 34 -6.77 -2.25 -4.44
C ILE A 34 -7.53 -3.39 -3.77
N GLU A 35 -7.95 -4.35 -4.59
CA GLU A 35 -8.40 -5.63 -4.06
C GLU A 35 -7.25 -6.38 -3.40
N ALA A 36 -7.52 -7.06 -2.28
CA ALA A 36 -6.48 -7.72 -1.50
C ALA A 36 -5.76 -8.82 -2.31
N ASN A 37 -6.47 -9.49 -3.23
CA ASN A 37 -5.91 -10.53 -4.09
C ASN A 37 -4.86 -10.03 -5.10
N LEU A 38 -4.75 -8.71 -5.30
CA LEU A 38 -3.71 -8.08 -6.14
C LEU A 38 -2.41 -7.79 -5.37
N ALA A 39 -2.42 -7.92 -4.04
CA ALA A 39 -1.24 -7.73 -3.21
C ALA A 39 -0.39 -9.02 -3.12
N PRO A 40 0.90 -8.95 -2.74
CA PRO A 40 1.70 -10.12 -2.40
C PRO A 40 1.02 -11.03 -1.35
N VAL A 41 1.18 -12.35 -1.50
CA VAL A 41 0.50 -13.38 -0.67
C VAL A 41 0.58 -13.09 0.84
N HIS A 42 1.78 -12.75 1.34
CA HIS A 42 1.98 -12.45 2.76
C HIS A 42 1.14 -11.25 3.27
N LEU A 43 0.84 -10.27 2.40
CA LEU A 43 -0.05 -9.15 2.75
C LEU A 43 -1.52 -9.53 2.66
N GLN A 44 -1.89 -10.46 1.77
CA GLN A 44 -3.24 -11.02 1.71
C GLN A 44 -3.58 -11.76 3.00
N GLU A 45 -2.66 -12.60 3.48
CA GLU A 45 -2.80 -13.32 4.75
C GLU A 45 -2.92 -12.33 5.91
N LYS A 46 -2.02 -11.34 5.94
CA LYS A 46 -1.99 -10.34 7.01
C LYS A 46 -3.27 -9.49 7.07
N ILE A 47 -3.80 -9.04 5.94
CA ILE A 47 -5.07 -8.28 5.95
C ILE A 47 -6.25 -9.17 6.35
N ALA A 48 -6.28 -10.43 5.94
CA ALA A 48 -7.34 -11.37 6.30
C ALA A 48 -7.36 -11.66 7.80
N GLU A 49 -6.18 -11.86 8.41
CA GLU A 49 -6.05 -12.02 9.86
C GLU A 49 -6.47 -10.77 10.62
N ASN A 50 -5.99 -9.60 10.22
CA ASN A 50 -6.29 -8.36 10.92
C ASN A 50 -7.75 -7.94 10.77
N ARG A 51 -8.40 -8.25 9.64
CA ARG A 51 -9.84 -7.99 9.45
C ARG A 51 -10.74 -8.76 10.41
N LYS A 52 -10.29 -9.86 11.00
CA LYS A 52 -11.01 -10.55 12.08
C LYS A 52 -11.22 -9.64 13.30
N LYS A 53 -10.28 -8.73 13.55
CA LYS A 53 -10.32 -7.75 14.65
C LYS A 53 -10.75 -6.36 14.19
N TYR A 54 -10.38 -5.97 12.97
CA TYR A 54 -10.61 -4.65 12.40
C TYR A 54 -11.18 -4.77 10.97
N PRO A 55 -12.50 -5.03 10.84
CA PRO A 55 -13.15 -5.27 9.53
C PRO A 55 -12.98 -4.13 8.51
N GLN A 56 -12.76 -2.91 9.00
CA GLN A 56 -12.61 -1.70 8.22
C GLN A 56 -11.21 -1.51 7.59
N LEU A 57 -10.27 -2.44 7.77
CA LEU A 57 -8.97 -2.35 7.11
C LEU A 57 -9.10 -2.56 5.60
N ILE A 58 -8.38 -1.74 4.84
CA ILE A 58 -8.32 -1.79 3.39
C ILE A 58 -6.88 -2.06 2.92
N MET A 59 -6.72 -2.53 1.69
CA MET A 59 -5.41 -2.66 1.04
C MET A 59 -5.22 -1.49 0.10
N MET A 60 -4.06 -0.85 0.15
CA MET A 60 -3.71 0.22 -0.79
C MET A 60 -2.32 -0.02 -1.37
N LYS A 61 -2.12 0.41 -2.61
CA LYS A 61 -0.85 0.34 -3.35
C LYS A 61 -0.45 1.73 -3.83
N ARG A 62 0.83 2.05 -3.78
CA ARG A 62 1.35 3.31 -4.34
C ARG A 62 1.39 3.23 -5.88
N VAL A 63 0.80 4.21 -6.56
CA VAL A 63 0.79 4.35 -8.03
C VAL A 63 1.98 5.13 -8.60
N GLY A 64 2.81 5.69 -7.73
CA GLY A 64 3.96 6.52 -8.09
C GLY A 64 5.29 5.79 -8.08
N ALA A 65 5.58 5.03 -9.13
CA ALA A 65 6.92 4.68 -9.59
C ALA A 65 6.91 4.75 -11.13
N LYS A 66 6.75 5.95 -11.70
CA LYS A 66 6.93 6.12 -13.14
C LYS A 66 8.36 5.68 -13.48
N LYS A 67 8.51 4.53 -14.16
CA LYS A 67 9.75 4.22 -14.87
C LYS A 67 10.06 5.43 -15.77
N PRO A 68 11.24 6.06 -15.67
CA PRO A 68 11.68 6.96 -16.73
C PRO A 68 11.71 6.12 -18.02
N SER A 69 10.96 6.57 -19.04
CA SER A 69 11.07 6.06 -20.41
C SER A 69 12.43 6.37 -21.00
#